data_AF-A0AAW2DSE4-F1
#
_entry.id   AF-A0AAW2DSE4-F1
#
_cell.length_a   1.000
_cell.length_b   1.000
_cell.length_c   1.000
_cell.angle_alpha   90.00
_cell.angle_beta   90.00
_cell.angle_gamma   90.00
#
_symmetry.space_group_name_H-M   'P 1'
#
loop_
_entity.id
_entity.type
_entity.pdbx_description
1 polymer ?
#
loop_
_entity_poly.entity_id
_entity_poly.type
_entity_poly.pdbx_seq_one_letter_code
_entity_poly.pdbx_strand_id
1 'polypeptide(L)'
;MIENDLLDSTSTTSFPSFIWGKHNMLCSELKHLYVAITRTRQKLWIFENVEELSEPMFVYWKKLGFVQVREFNGSLAQEMQVASCQEEWKSRGIKLFNQNNYEMARMCFERAGERYWEKWATAAGLRAVANHMSCSNSQLMHINLMKAAETFDSIGKSELSAQCYYEANEYERAGSIYLKKFGNSKLGDASESFTRTAKNDDVCQSFSF
;
A
#
# COMPACT_ATOMS: atom_id res chain seq x y z
N MET A 1 -35.09 18.31 22.66
CA MET A 1 -33.67 18.36 23.07
C MET A 1 -33.59 19.48 24.08
N ILE A 2 -33.32 19.15 25.34
CA ILE A 2 -33.21 20.14 26.41
C ILE A 2 -31.84 20.79 26.22
N GLU A 3 -31.79 22.06 25.82
CA GLU A 3 -30.60 22.90 25.97
C GLU A 3 -30.34 23.01 27.47
N ASN A 4 -29.52 22.11 28.00
CA ASN A 4 -28.98 22.27 29.33
C ASN A 4 -28.06 23.49 29.26
N ASP A 5 -28.38 24.48 30.11
CA ASP A 5 -27.70 25.76 30.28
C ASP A 5 -26.23 25.52 30.71
N LEU A 6 -25.38 25.22 29.72
CA LEU A 6 -23.96 24.84 29.87
C LEU A 6 -23.05 26.02 30.23
N LEU A 7 -23.60 27.23 30.26
CA LEU A 7 -22.89 28.45 30.61
C LEU A 7 -23.22 28.77 32.06
N ASP A 8 -22.31 28.37 32.95
CA ASP A 8 -22.25 28.94 34.30
C ASP A 8 -22.14 30.47 34.15
N SER A 9 -23.26 31.14 34.43
CA SER A 9 -23.48 32.59 34.31
C SER A 9 -22.49 33.44 35.13
N THR A 10 -21.61 32.79 35.90
CA THR A 10 -20.56 33.40 36.72
C THR A 10 -19.20 33.47 36.04
N SER A 11 -19.02 32.87 34.85
CA SER A 11 -17.74 32.90 34.14
C SER A 11 -17.66 34.06 33.14
N THR A 12 -16.75 35.01 33.38
CA THR A 12 -16.37 36.09 32.44
C THR A 12 -15.56 35.51 31.26
N THR A 13 -16.13 34.54 30.53
CA THR A 13 -15.46 33.91 29.41
C THR A 13 -15.79 34.67 28.13
N SER A 14 -14.88 35.55 27.73
CA SER A 14 -14.88 36.19 26.41
C SER A 14 -14.61 35.13 25.35
N PHE A 15 -15.66 34.61 24.70
CA PHE A 15 -15.51 33.77 23.52
C PHE A 15 -15.14 34.63 22.30
N PRO A 16 -14.30 34.16 21.38
CA PRO A 16 -13.99 34.89 20.15
C PRO A 16 -15.26 35.15 19.34
N SER A 17 -15.41 36.37 18.81
CA SER A 17 -16.50 36.66 17.90
C SER A 17 -16.28 35.93 16.56
N PHE A 18 -17.35 35.35 16.00
CA PHE A 18 -17.27 34.70 14.70
C PHE A 18 -17.14 35.76 13.60
N ILE A 19 -15.98 35.79 12.93
CA ILE A 19 -15.70 36.70 11.82
C ILE A 19 -15.76 35.91 10.52
N TRP A 20 -16.79 36.13 9.71
CA TRP A 20 -17.06 35.34 8.50
C TRP A 20 -15.85 35.25 7.55
N GLY A 21 -15.18 36.37 7.27
CA GLY A 21 -14.01 36.38 6.38
C GLY A 21 -12.79 35.62 6.92
N LYS A 22 -12.68 35.45 8.24
CA LYS A 22 -11.59 34.69 8.88
C LYS A 22 -11.96 33.22 9.10
N HIS A 23 -13.24 32.92 9.32
CA HIS A 23 -13.70 31.63 9.80
C HIS A 23 -14.60 30.89 8.78
N ASN A 24 -14.74 31.37 7.55
CA ASN A 24 -15.58 30.70 6.53
C ASN A 24 -15.17 29.24 6.29
N MET A 25 -13.89 28.89 6.45
CA MET A 25 -13.39 27.51 6.38
C MET A 25 -13.91 26.61 7.50
N LEU A 26 -14.36 27.19 8.63
CA LEU A 26 -14.88 26.41 9.75
C LEU A 26 -16.07 25.54 9.33
N CYS A 27 -16.93 26.04 8.45
CA CYS A 27 -18.08 25.27 7.95
C CYS A 27 -17.63 24.01 7.17
N SER A 28 -16.58 24.11 6.36
CA SER A 28 -16.03 22.94 5.66
C SER A 28 -15.33 21.98 6.61
N GLU A 29 -14.56 22.48 7.58
CA GLU A 29 -13.89 21.65 8.59
C GLU A 29 -14.88 20.89 9.47
N LEU A 30 -15.94 21.55 9.94
CA LEU A 30 -17.02 20.91 10.70
C LEU A 30 -17.76 19.86 9.87
N LYS A 31 -17.93 20.11 8.57
CA LYS A 31 -18.50 19.10 7.66
C LYS A 31 -17.56 17.91 7.49
N HIS A 32 -16.25 18.12 7.37
CA HIS A 32 -15.27 17.03 7.35
C HIS A 32 -15.31 16.21 8.64
N LEU A 33 -15.36 16.87 9.80
CA LEU A 33 -15.49 16.21 11.10
C LEU A 33 -16.79 15.39 11.19
N TYR A 34 -17.93 15.96 10.77
CA TYR A 34 -19.21 15.26 10.71
C TYR A 34 -19.12 14.00 9.84
N VAL A 35 -18.51 14.09 8.65
CA VAL A 35 -18.33 12.95 7.75
C VAL A 35 -17.41 11.91 8.39
N ALA A 36 -16.30 12.32 9.00
CA ALA A 36 -15.38 11.42 9.68
C ALA A 36 -16.10 10.63 10.80
N ILE A 37 -16.86 11.33 11.65
CA ILE A 37 -17.62 10.72 12.75
C ILE A 37 -18.68 9.75 12.20
N THR A 38 -19.47 10.16 11.22
CA THR A 38 -20.61 9.36 10.73
C THR A 38 -20.24 8.24 9.76
N ARG A 39 -19.07 8.31 9.10
CA ARG A 39 -18.61 7.28 8.16
C ARG A 39 -17.66 6.27 8.76
N THR A 40 -17.12 6.53 9.95
CA THR A 40 -16.25 5.58 10.64
C THR A 40 -17.01 4.29 10.93
N ARG A 41 -16.46 3.15 10.48
CA ARG A 41 -17.07 1.83 10.64
C ARG A 41 -16.70 1.12 11.94
N GLN A 42 -15.63 1.57 12.59
CA GLN A 42 -15.10 0.96 13.81
C GLN A 42 -14.79 2.04 14.85
N LYS A 43 -13.55 2.51 14.93
CA LYS A 43 -13.09 3.52 15.89
C LYS A 43 -12.52 4.73 15.15
N LEU A 44 -12.92 5.93 15.57
CA LEU A 44 -12.37 7.18 15.07
C LEU A 44 -11.33 7.68 16.08
N TRP A 45 -10.12 7.90 15.60
CA TRP A 45 -9.05 8.48 16.40
C TRP A 45 -8.81 9.91 15.93
N ILE A 46 -8.95 10.86 16.85
CA ILE A 46 -8.55 12.25 16.66
C ILE A 46 -7.29 12.43 17.52
N PHE A 47 -6.19 12.81 16.88
CA PHE A 47 -4.91 13.05 17.54
C PHE A 47 -4.54 14.52 17.39
N GLU A 48 -4.27 15.17 18.52
CA GLU A 48 -3.76 16.52 18.62
C GLU A 48 -2.69 16.50 19.71
N ASN A 49 -1.51 17.04 19.41
CA ASN A 49 -0.36 17.06 20.33
C ASN A 49 -0.08 18.45 20.88
N VAL A 50 -0.83 19.46 20.45
CA VAL A 50 -0.79 20.83 20.98
C VAL A 50 -1.94 20.99 21.98
N GLU A 51 -1.60 21.12 23.26
CA GLU A 51 -2.57 21.19 24.35
C GLU A 51 -3.51 22.40 24.19
N GLU A 52 -2.97 23.56 23.81
CA GLU A 52 -3.75 24.79 23.66
C GLU A 52 -4.83 24.71 22.57
N LEU A 53 -4.63 23.87 21.56
CA LEU A 53 -5.59 23.66 20.48
C LEU A 53 -6.68 22.65 20.86
N SER A 54 -6.34 21.65 21.67
CA SER A 54 -7.25 20.56 22.04
C SER A 54 -8.07 20.84 23.31
N GLU A 55 -7.53 21.61 24.26
CA GLU A 55 -8.16 21.89 25.55
C GLU A 55 -9.58 22.46 25.44
N PRO A 56 -9.90 23.42 24.55
CA PRO A 56 -11.26 23.94 24.42
C PRO A 56 -12.28 22.85 24.05
N MET A 57 -11.92 21.93 23.16
CA MET A 57 -12.79 20.82 22.76
C MET A 57 -12.93 19.79 23.88
N PHE A 58 -11.85 19.48 24.60
CA PHE A 58 -11.91 18.59 25.75
C PHE A 58 -12.78 19.15 26.87
N VAL A 59 -12.64 20.43 27.22
CA VAL A 59 -13.50 21.11 28.22
C VAL A 59 -14.96 21.04 27.78
N TYR A 60 -15.26 21.36 26.53
CA TYR A 60 -16.61 21.31 25.99
C TYR A 60 -17.23 19.92 26.10
N TRP A 61 -16.52 18.88 25.63
CA TRP A 61 -17.03 17.51 25.70
C TRP A 61 -17.13 16.96 27.13
N LYS A 62 -16.21 17.33 28.03
CA LYS A 62 -16.29 16.99 29.47
C LYS A 62 -17.54 17.60 30.08
N LYS A 63 -17.85 18.88 29.80
CA LYS A 63 -19.07 19.56 30.28
C LYS A 63 -20.35 18.89 29.77
N LEU A 64 -20.34 18.40 28.53
CA LEU A 64 -21.47 17.63 27.97
C LEU A 64 -21.61 16.22 28.58
N GLY A 65 -20.60 15.72 29.30
CA GLY A 65 -20.59 14.37 29.84
C GLY A 65 -20.47 13.28 28.76
N PHE A 66 -19.98 13.61 27.56
CA PHE A 66 -19.87 12.67 26.43
C PHE A 66 -18.53 11.94 26.34
N VAL A 67 -17.53 12.35 27.10
CA VAL A 67 -16.17 11.79 27.03
C VAL A 67 -15.71 11.24 28.37
N GLN A 68 -14.93 10.17 28.31
CA GLN A 68 -14.16 9.66 29.42
C GLN A 68 -12.70 10.08 29.26
N VAL A 69 -12.10 10.64 30.30
CA VAL A 69 -10.66 10.95 30.33
C VAL A 69 -9.89 9.75 30.87
N ARG A 70 -8.88 9.30 30.14
CA ARG A 70 -7.98 8.20 30.54
C ARG A 70 -6.55 8.56 30.16
N GLU A 71 -5.60 8.10 30.96
CA GLU A 71 -4.19 8.12 30.55
C GLU A 71 -3.94 7.13 29.42
N PHE A 72 -3.10 7.52 28.46
CA PHE A 72 -2.66 6.62 27.41
C PHE A 72 -1.60 5.68 27.97
N ASN A 73 -1.99 4.42 28.22
CA ASN A 73 -1.12 3.37 28.71
C ASN A 73 -1.16 2.14 27.78
N GLY A 74 -0.32 1.14 28.06
CA GLY A 74 -0.24 -0.08 27.25
C GLY A 74 -1.56 -0.85 27.14
N SER A 75 -2.39 -0.86 28.20
CA SER A 75 -3.69 -1.56 28.16
C SER A 75 -4.69 -0.83 27.28
N LEU A 76 -4.75 0.51 27.35
CA LEU A 76 -5.58 1.32 26.47
C LEU A 76 -5.14 1.14 25.02
N ALA A 77 -3.83 1.20 24.74
CA ALA A 77 -3.30 0.94 23.40
C ALA A 77 -3.73 -0.45 22.87
N GLN A 78 -3.82 -1.46 23.74
CA GLN A 78 -4.31 -2.79 23.37
C GLN A 78 -5.83 -2.81 23.14
N GLU A 79 -6.63 -2.12 23.95
CA GLU A 79 -8.06 -1.91 23.71
C GLU A 79 -8.33 -1.18 22.38
N MET A 80 -7.44 -0.25 22.00
CA MET A 80 -7.53 0.50 20.76
C MET A 80 -7.28 -0.36 19.52
N GLN A 81 -6.53 -1.46 19.65
CA GLN A 81 -6.23 -2.36 18.55
C GLN A 81 -7.46 -3.20 18.22
N VAL A 82 -7.93 -3.08 16.98
CA VAL A 82 -8.81 -4.08 16.37
C VAL A 82 -7.91 -4.94 15.51
N ALA A 83 -7.53 -6.11 16.01
CA ALA A 83 -6.75 -7.06 15.24
C ALA A 83 -7.61 -7.62 14.11
N SER A 84 -7.23 -7.34 12.86
CA SER A 84 -7.83 -8.05 11.73
C SER A 84 -7.37 -9.50 11.73
N CYS A 85 -8.26 -10.42 11.40
CA CYS A 85 -7.91 -11.83 11.28
C CYS A 85 -7.08 -12.09 10.01
N GLN A 86 -6.46 -13.27 9.94
CA GLN A 86 -5.63 -13.65 8.79
C GLN A 86 -6.44 -13.63 7.48
N GLU A 87 -7.70 -14.06 7.52
CA GLU A 87 -8.62 -14.09 6.37
C GLU A 87 -8.98 -12.67 5.89
N GLU A 88 -9.17 -11.73 6.82
CA GLU A 88 -9.42 -10.32 6.48
C GLU A 88 -8.20 -9.69 5.81
N TRP A 89 -7.00 -9.94 6.33
CA TRP A 89 -5.75 -9.50 5.71
C TRP A 89 -5.58 -10.10 4.31
N LYS A 90 -5.82 -11.41 4.14
CA LYS A 90 -5.75 -12.08 2.84
C LYS A 90 -6.76 -11.50 1.85
N SER A 91 -8.02 -11.34 2.26
CA SER A 91 -9.08 -10.76 1.42
C SER A 91 -8.74 -9.33 0.97
N ARG A 92 -8.22 -8.52 1.89
CA ARG A 92 -7.76 -7.16 1.59
C ARG A 92 -6.55 -7.18 0.62
N GLY A 93 -5.61 -8.09 0.84
CA GLY A 93 -4.44 -8.30 -0.02
C GLY A 93 -4.85 -8.64 -1.45
N ILE A 94 -5.78 -9.58 -1.65
CA ILE A 94 -6.31 -9.95 -2.98
C ILE A 94 -6.94 -8.74 -3.67
N LYS A 95 -7.74 -7.95 -2.95
CA LYS A 95 -8.36 -6.74 -3.51
C LYS A 95 -7.32 -5.73 -3.98
N LEU A 96 -6.30 -5.47 -3.17
CA LEU A 96 -5.22 -4.53 -3.50
C LEU A 96 -4.36 -5.05 -4.66
N PHE A 97 -4.09 -6.35 -4.69
CA PHE A 97 -3.34 -7.00 -5.76
C PHE A 97 -4.05 -6.82 -7.11
N ASN A 98 -5.36 -7.04 -7.17
CA ASN A 98 -6.16 -6.84 -8.38
C ASN A 98 -6.26 -5.36 -8.82
N GLN A 99 -5.92 -4.43 -7.93
CA GLN A 99 -5.84 -2.99 -8.23
C GLN A 99 -4.41 -2.56 -8.59
N ASN A 100 -3.48 -3.52 -8.80
CA ASN A 100 -2.06 -3.31 -9.04
C ASN A 100 -1.32 -2.58 -7.90
N ASN A 101 -1.92 -2.50 -6.71
CA ASN A 101 -1.27 -1.94 -5.53
C ASN A 101 -0.46 -3.04 -4.81
N TYR A 102 0.61 -3.47 -5.48
CA TYR A 102 1.38 -4.65 -5.11
C TYR A 102 2.09 -4.51 -3.77
N GLU A 103 2.59 -3.32 -3.42
CA GLU A 103 3.29 -3.11 -2.15
C GLU A 103 2.33 -3.24 -0.97
N MET A 104 1.17 -2.59 -1.04
CA MET A 104 0.16 -2.73 0.03
C MET A 104 -0.41 -4.15 0.07
N ALA A 105 -0.53 -4.83 -1.08
CA ALA A 105 -0.94 -6.23 -1.13
C ALA A 105 0.09 -7.15 -0.45
N ARG A 106 1.39 -6.98 -0.74
CA ARG A 106 2.50 -7.72 -0.10
C ARG A 106 2.42 -7.62 1.42
N MET A 107 2.28 -6.40 1.95
CA MET A 107 2.15 -6.18 3.40
C MET A 107 0.93 -6.89 4.00
N CYS A 108 -0.19 -6.91 3.28
CA CYS A 108 -1.38 -7.64 3.73
C CYS A 108 -1.13 -9.16 3.78
N PHE A 109 -0.48 -9.73 2.77
CA PHE A 109 -0.18 -11.16 2.74
C PHE A 109 0.86 -11.57 3.79
N GLU A 110 1.85 -10.71 4.07
CA GLU A 110 2.81 -10.90 5.16
C GLU A 110 2.08 -10.99 6.51
N ARG A 111 1.15 -10.06 6.78
CA ARG A 111 0.32 -10.07 8.00
C ARG A 111 -0.66 -11.25 8.06
N ALA A 112 -1.12 -11.73 6.91
CA ALA A 112 -1.96 -12.92 6.81
C ALA A 112 -1.17 -14.24 6.98
N GLY A 113 0.17 -14.20 6.93
CA GLY A 113 1.00 -15.42 6.87
C GLY A 113 0.97 -16.14 5.52
N GLU A 114 0.47 -15.50 4.47
CA GLU A 114 0.26 -16.06 3.13
C GLU A 114 1.53 -15.94 2.26
N ARG A 115 2.57 -16.72 2.58
CA ARG A 115 3.91 -16.64 1.94
C ARG A 115 3.90 -16.73 0.42
N TYR A 116 3.02 -17.57 -0.15
CA TYR A 116 2.88 -17.71 -1.61
C TYR A 116 2.42 -16.39 -2.25
N TRP A 117 1.36 -15.80 -1.69
CA TRP A 117 0.80 -14.54 -2.17
C TRP A 117 1.70 -13.35 -1.92
N GLU A 118 2.41 -13.32 -0.80
CA GLU A 118 3.43 -12.32 -0.49
C GLU A 118 4.51 -12.30 -1.58
N LYS A 119 5.10 -13.47 -1.90
CA LYS A 119 6.09 -13.59 -2.98
C LYS A 119 5.53 -13.22 -4.34
N TRP A 120 4.28 -13.59 -4.64
CA TRP A 120 3.63 -13.20 -5.89
C TRP A 120 3.48 -11.67 -5.98
N ALA A 121 2.97 -11.02 -4.93
CA ALA A 121 2.87 -9.57 -4.85
C ALA A 121 4.23 -8.88 -5.00
N THR A 122 5.27 -9.38 -4.32
CA THR A 122 6.64 -8.87 -4.47
C THR A 122 7.14 -8.96 -5.91
N ALA A 123 7.03 -10.12 -6.55
CA ALA A 123 7.49 -10.30 -7.92
C ALA A 123 6.73 -9.43 -8.93
N ALA A 124 5.40 -9.34 -8.78
CA ALA A 124 4.56 -8.49 -9.62
C ALA A 124 4.89 -7.00 -9.44
N GLY A 125 5.12 -6.56 -8.19
CA GLY A 125 5.55 -5.19 -7.88
C GLY A 125 6.91 -4.85 -8.50
N LEU A 126 7.90 -5.73 -8.37
CA LEU A 126 9.23 -5.55 -8.97
C LEU A 126 9.16 -5.43 -10.50
N ARG A 127 8.39 -6.32 -11.16
CA ARG A 127 8.17 -6.25 -12.62
C ARG A 127 7.46 -4.96 -13.03
N ALA A 128 6.43 -4.54 -12.30
CA ALA A 128 5.73 -3.29 -12.58
C ALA A 128 6.64 -2.07 -12.45
N VAL A 129 7.46 -2.01 -11.39
CA VAL A 129 8.44 -0.95 -11.18
C VAL A 129 9.46 -0.91 -12.32
N ALA A 130 9.97 -2.06 -12.76
CA ALA A 130 10.88 -2.13 -13.90
C ALA A 130 10.23 -1.60 -15.19
N ASN A 131 8.98 -1.97 -15.47
CA ASN A 131 8.24 -1.54 -16.66
C ASN A 131 7.94 -0.02 -16.68
N HIS A 132 7.94 0.64 -15.53
CA HIS A 132 7.78 2.09 -15.42
C HIS A 132 9.10 2.87 -15.48
N MET A 133 10.25 2.21 -15.52
CA MET A 133 11.55 2.89 -15.66
C MET A 133 11.82 3.31 -17.11
N SER A 134 12.48 4.46 -17.28
CA SER A 134 13.04 4.85 -18.58
C SER A 134 14.26 4.00 -18.93
N CYS A 135 14.56 3.87 -20.23
CA CYS A 135 15.73 3.13 -20.72
C CYS A 135 17.07 3.64 -20.16
N SER A 136 17.13 4.88 -19.66
CA SER A 136 18.31 5.44 -18.99
C SER A 136 18.67 4.71 -17.68
N ASN A 137 17.72 3.98 -17.07
CA ASN A 137 17.91 3.22 -15.83
C ASN A 137 18.07 1.71 -16.09
N SER A 138 18.72 1.34 -17.21
CA SER A 138 18.84 -0.04 -17.72
C SER A 138 19.32 -1.05 -16.68
N GLN A 139 20.30 -0.68 -15.84
CA GLN A 139 20.84 -1.60 -14.82
C GLN A 139 19.83 -1.90 -13.70
N LEU A 140 19.12 -0.88 -13.20
CA LEU A 140 18.14 -1.07 -12.13
C LEU A 140 16.89 -1.80 -12.64
N MET A 141 16.49 -1.53 -13.88
CA MET A 141 15.45 -2.30 -14.59
C MET A 141 15.82 -3.78 -14.65
N HIS A 142 17.03 -4.10 -15.12
CA HIS A 142 17.52 -5.49 -15.19
C HIS A 142 17.54 -6.16 -13.80
N ILE A 143 18.05 -5.50 -12.77
CA ILE A 143 18.07 -6.04 -11.39
C ILE A 143 16.66 -6.36 -10.88
N ASN A 144 15.69 -5.47 -11.10
CA ASN A 144 14.31 -5.70 -10.66
C ASN A 144 13.65 -6.86 -11.41
N LEU A 145 13.85 -6.96 -12.72
CA LEU A 145 13.32 -8.06 -13.54
C LEU A 145 13.94 -9.40 -13.18
N MET A 146 15.24 -9.45 -12.91
CA MET A 146 15.93 -10.67 -12.46
C MET A 146 15.37 -11.17 -11.13
N LYS A 147 15.23 -10.27 -10.14
CA LYS A 147 14.64 -10.62 -8.83
C LYS A 147 13.18 -11.05 -8.96
N ALA A 148 12.41 -10.39 -9.84
CA ALA A 148 11.04 -10.79 -10.13
C ALA A 148 10.99 -12.21 -10.72
N ALA A 149 11.86 -12.51 -11.70
CA ALA A 149 11.94 -13.80 -12.35
C ALA A 149 12.26 -14.94 -11.37
N GLU A 150 13.28 -14.74 -10.53
CA GLU A 150 13.69 -15.70 -9.49
C GLU A 150 12.59 -15.92 -8.46
N THR A 151 11.91 -14.84 -8.05
CA THR A 151 10.80 -14.93 -7.08
C THR A 151 9.63 -15.71 -7.68
N PHE A 152 9.25 -15.42 -8.93
CA PHE A 152 8.20 -16.16 -9.65
C PHE A 152 8.54 -17.64 -9.80
N ASP A 153 9.79 -17.98 -10.13
CA ASP A 153 10.20 -19.38 -10.25
C ASP A 153 10.13 -20.10 -8.91
N SER A 154 10.53 -19.43 -7.81
CA SER A 154 10.47 -19.99 -6.45
C SER A 154 9.05 -20.36 -5.98
N ILE A 155 8.02 -19.80 -6.62
CA ILE A 155 6.60 -20.11 -6.36
C ILE A 155 5.94 -20.89 -7.50
N GLY A 156 6.73 -21.45 -8.43
CA GLY A 156 6.24 -22.27 -9.54
C GLY A 156 5.50 -21.50 -10.63
N LYS A 157 5.58 -20.16 -10.66
CA LYS A 157 5.03 -19.33 -11.73
C LYS A 157 6.02 -19.24 -12.91
N SER A 158 6.41 -20.38 -13.47
CA SER A 158 7.49 -20.47 -14.46
C SER A 158 7.26 -19.66 -15.73
N GLU A 159 6.00 -19.47 -16.17
CA GLU A 159 5.72 -18.62 -17.34
C GLU A 159 6.03 -17.14 -17.04
N LEU A 160 5.59 -16.63 -15.89
CA LEU A 160 5.89 -15.26 -15.47
C LEU A 160 7.39 -15.07 -15.22
N SER A 161 8.07 -16.11 -14.71
CA SER A 161 9.53 -16.11 -14.58
C SER A 161 10.23 -15.98 -15.94
N ALA A 162 9.84 -16.80 -16.93
CA ALA A 162 10.40 -16.74 -18.28
C ALA A 162 10.15 -15.38 -18.95
N GLN A 163 8.96 -14.79 -18.77
CA GLN A 163 8.66 -13.44 -19.26
C GLN A 163 9.57 -12.39 -18.64
N CYS A 164 9.81 -12.42 -17.33
CA CYS A 164 10.72 -11.48 -16.68
C CYS A 164 12.17 -11.65 -17.15
N TYR A 165 12.65 -12.88 -17.36
CA TYR A 165 13.98 -13.11 -17.95
C TYR A 165 14.07 -12.57 -19.37
N TYR A 166 13.03 -12.78 -20.18
CA TYR A 166 12.97 -12.25 -21.54
C TYR A 166 13.00 -10.70 -21.54
N GLU A 167 12.19 -10.06 -20.69
CA GLU A 167 12.18 -8.60 -20.49
C GLU A 167 13.54 -8.08 -20.01
N ALA A 168 14.29 -8.88 -19.24
CA ALA A 168 15.64 -8.56 -18.76
C ALA A 168 16.74 -8.77 -19.81
N ASN A 169 16.39 -9.21 -21.03
CA ASN A 169 17.28 -9.67 -22.11
C ASN A 169 18.06 -10.97 -21.81
N GLU A 170 17.65 -11.73 -20.80
CA GLU A 170 18.19 -13.07 -20.48
C GLU A 170 17.50 -14.15 -21.32
N TYR A 171 17.61 -14.00 -22.65
CA TYR A 171 16.86 -14.79 -23.62
C TYR A 171 17.14 -16.30 -23.54
N GLU A 172 18.38 -16.69 -23.26
CA GLU A 172 18.73 -18.11 -23.12
C GLU A 172 18.01 -18.77 -21.93
N ARG A 173 17.94 -18.05 -20.79
CA ARG A 173 17.22 -18.53 -19.59
C ARG A 173 15.73 -18.61 -19.85
N ALA A 174 15.14 -17.59 -20.47
CA ALA A 174 13.73 -17.57 -20.84
C ALA A 174 13.38 -18.75 -21.78
N GLY A 175 14.15 -18.94 -22.85
CA GLY A 175 13.97 -20.03 -23.80
C GLY A 175 14.10 -21.41 -23.16
N SER A 176 15.07 -21.57 -22.27
CA SER A 176 15.25 -22.80 -21.49
C SER A 176 14.06 -23.12 -20.60
N ILE A 177 13.46 -22.12 -19.94
CA ILE A 177 12.27 -22.32 -19.10
C ILE A 177 11.07 -22.69 -19.98
N TYR A 178 10.82 -21.97 -21.08
CA TYR A 178 9.72 -22.28 -22.00
C TYR A 178 9.82 -23.71 -22.52
N LEU A 179 10.99 -24.13 -22.98
CA LEU A 179 11.19 -25.49 -23.49
C LEU A 179 11.02 -26.55 -22.39
N LYS A 180 11.69 -26.38 -21.24
CA LYS A 180 11.73 -27.41 -20.18
C LYS A 180 10.41 -27.55 -19.42
N LYS A 181 9.69 -26.45 -19.19
CA LYS A 181 8.47 -26.44 -18.35
C LYS A 181 7.18 -26.58 -19.16
N PHE A 182 7.18 -26.14 -20.43
CA PHE A 182 5.96 -26.06 -21.24
C PHE A 182 6.05 -26.83 -22.57
N GLY A 183 7.26 -27.21 -23.02
CA GLY A 183 7.47 -28.01 -24.21
C GLY A 183 6.78 -27.43 -25.45
N ASN A 184 6.02 -28.27 -26.15
CA ASN A 184 5.34 -27.90 -27.39
C ASN A 184 4.35 -26.73 -27.23
N SER A 185 3.77 -26.52 -26.04
CA SER A 185 2.79 -25.44 -25.83
C SER A 185 3.40 -24.03 -25.90
N LYS A 186 4.72 -23.91 -25.73
CA LYS A 186 5.48 -22.65 -25.76
C LYS A 186 6.71 -22.73 -26.67
N LEU A 187 6.67 -23.60 -27.67
CA LEU A 187 7.78 -23.80 -28.60
C LEU A 187 8.10 -22.52 -29.41
N GLY A 188 7.07 -21.74 -29.76
CA GLY A 188 7.25 -20.44 -30.42
C GLY A 188 8.03 -19.46 -29.55
N ASP A 189 7.61 -19.29 -28.28
CA ASP A 189 8.27 -18.41 -27.31
C ASP A 189 9.72 -18.86 -27.04
N ALA A 190 9.96 -20.18 -26.95
CA ALA A 190 11.30 -20.74 -26.81
C ALA A 190 12.18 -20.45 -28.04
N SER A 191 11.66 -20.70 -29.25
CA SER A 191 12.37 -20.47 -30.51
C SER A 191 12.72 -19.00 -30.71
N GLU A 192 11.78 -18.09 -30.41
CA GLU A 192 12.03 -16.65 -30.48
C GLU A 192 13.15 -16.25 -29.51
N SER A 193 13.10 -16.74 -28.28
CA SER A 193 14.11 -16.47 -27.26
C SER A 193 15.51 -16.89 -27.73
N PHE A 194 15.68 -18.13 -28.22
CA PHE A 194 16.99 -18.58 -28.72
C PHE A 194 17.47 -17.81 -29.96
N THR A 195 16.55 -17.37 -30.82
CA THR A 195 16.89 -16.52 -31.97
C THR A 195 17.44 -15.16 -31.52
N ARG A 196 16.92 -14.58 -30.43
CA ARG A 196 17.42 -13.33 -29.87
C ARG A 196 18.77 -13.50 -29.17
N THR A 197 19.01 -14.63 -28.50
CA THR A 197 20.33 -14.97 -27.94
C THR A 197 21.40 -14.91 -29.03
N ALA A 198 21.21 -15.63 -30.14
CA ALA A 198 22.18 -15.68 -31.23
C ALA A 198 22.48 -14.30 -31.84
N LYS A 199 21.45 -13.46 -32.00
CA LYS A 199 21.62 -12.08 -32.51
C LYS A 199 22.43 -11.20 -31.56
N ASN A 200 22.28 -11.38 -30.24
CA ASN A 200 23.05 -10.61 -29.27
C ASN A 200 24.54 -11.02 -29.26
N ASP A 201 24.83 -12.30 -29.47
CA ASP A 201 26.20 -12.81 -29.53
C ASP A 201 26.96 -12.24 -30.75
N ASP A 202 26.30 -12.18 -31.92
CA ASP A 202 26.85 -11.58 -33.14
C ASP A 202 27.17 -10.08 -32.96
N VAL A 203 26.29 -9.36 -32.26
CA VAL A 203 26.49 -7.93 -31.96
C VAL A 203 27.67 -7.73 -31.00
N CYS A 204 27.77 -8.51 -29.93
CA CYS A 204 28.90 -8.44 -28.99
C CYS A 204 30.26 -8.73 -29.67
N GLN A 205 30.30 -9.66 -30.62
CA GLN A 205 31.51 -9.94 -31.40
C GLN A 205 31.89 -8.78 -32.33
N SER A 206 30.91 -8.05 -32.89
CA SER A 206 31.17 -6.91 -33.78
C SER A 206 31.74 -5.66 -33.08
N PHE A 207 31.57 -5.55 -31.75
CA PHE A 207 32.12 -4.45 -30.94
C PHE A 207 33.44 -4.78 -30.23
N SER A 208 34.03 -5.95 -30.49
CA SER A 208 35.26 -6.43 -29.84
C SER A 208 36.54 -6.22 -30.68
N PHE A 209 36.54 -5.28 -31.64
CA PHE A 209 37.70 -4.90 -32.47
C PHE A 209 38.21 -3.50 -32.16
#